data_AF-A0AAD1BG27-F1
#
_entry.id   AF-A0AAD1BG27-F1
#
_cell.length_a   1.000
_cell.length_b   1.000
_cell.length_c   1.000
_cell.angle_alpha   90.00
_cell.angle_beta   90.00
_cell.angle_gamma   90.00
#
_symmetry.space_group_name_H-M   'P 1'
#
loop_
_entity.id
_entity.type
_entity.pdbx_description
1 polymer ?
#
loop_
_entity_poly.entity_id
_entity_poly.type
_entity_poly.pdbx_seq_one_letter_code
_entity_poly.pdbx_strand_id
1 'polypeptide(L)'
;MISDFERIREDGKVIDEHMTVDQMIALGWGPCRVVEACWRWQDQPLSVVNSRGLLAIVVPDRQHLAILWNDDDSGVAATLYVVSGDRQQQIRIADQLLINGQLEAGVYSWFEQFAHDSPSIFTCMFSRQRDQAMFRVDIDASTGDIVSVQHSR
;
A
#
# COMPACT_ATOMS: atom_id res chain seq x y z
N MET A 1 1.78 -13.71 -12.89
CA MET A 1 1.29 -12.33 -12.63
C MET A 1 0.16 -12.41 -11.64
N ILE A 2 -0.01 -11.35 -10.87
CA ILE A 2 -1.16 -11.16 -9.99
C ILE A 2 -2.40 -11.03 -10.86
N SER A 3 -3.45 -11.78 -10.52
CA SER A 3 -4.79 -11.67 -11.13
C SER A 3 -5.85 -11.77 -10.05
N ASP A 4 -7.10 -11.41 -10.39
CA ASP A 4 -8.26 -11.51 -9.50
C ASP A 4 -7.99 -10.89 -8.11
N PHE A 5 -7.43 -9.67 -8.11
CA PHE A 5 -7.12 -8.97 -6.87
C PHE A 5 -8.39 -8.39 -6.26
N GLU A 6 -8.64 -8.79 -5.01
CA GLU A 6 -9.81 -8.45 -4.23
C GLU A 6 -9.39 -7.98 -2.84
N ARG A 7 -10.11 -7.00 -2.29
CA ARG A 7 -9.94 -6.53 -0.92
C ARG A 7 -11.21 -6.78 -0.14
N ILE A 8 -11.10 -7.51 0.97
CA ILE A 8 -12.23 -7.89 1.80
C ILE A 8 -12.31 -6.93 2.99
N ARG A 9 -13.43 -6.22 3.09
CA ARG A 9 -13.76 -5.35 4.21
C ARG A 9 -14.11 -6.16 5.45
N GLU A 10 -13.96 -5.55 6.63
CA GLU A 10 -14.38 -6.16 7.89
C GLU A 10 -15.86 -6.56 7.90
N ASP A 11 -16.71 -5.84 7.16
CA ASP A 11 -18.15 -6.16 7.00
C ASP A 11 -18.43 -7.25 5.94
N GLY A 12 -17.39 -7.92 5.44
CA GLY A 12 -17.48 -9.04 4.48
C GLY A 12 -17.71 -8.64 3.03
N LYS A 13 -17.82 -7.33 2.73
CA LYS A 13 -17.95 -6.84 1.36
C LYS A 13 -16.62 -6.88 0.63
N VAL A 14 -16.67 -7.23 -0.65
CA VAL A 14 -15.51 -7.34 -1.53
C VAL A 14 -15.37 -6.08 -2.37
N ILE A 15 -14.17 -5.51 -2.40
CA ILE A 15 -13.78 -4.41 -3.26
C ILE A 15 -12.89 -4.98 -4.37
N ASP A 16 -13.44 -5.07 -5.58
CA ASP A 16 -12.69 -5.46 -6.77
C ASP A 16 -11.57 -4.45 -7.07
N GLU A 17 -10.53 -4.88 -7.77
CA GLU A 17 -9.35 -4.05 -8.10
C GLU A 17 -9.72 -2.69 -8.70
N HIS A 18 -10.64 -2.68 -9.66
CA HIS A 18 -11.05 -1.48 -10.40
C HIS A 18 -12.29 -0.79 -9.83
N MET A 19 -12.79 -1.24 -8.67
CA MET A 19 -13.93 -0.63 -8.03
C MET A 19 -13.57 0.80 -7.59
N THR A 20 -14.34 1.77 -8.06
CA THR A 20 -14.13 3.18 -7.72
C THR A 20 -14.83 3.56 -6.43
N VAL A 21 -14.37 4.66 -5.81
CA VAL A 21 -15.02 5.22 -4.61
C VAL A 21 -16.49 5.56 -4.90
N ASP A 22 -16.80 6.13 -6.08
CA ASP A 22 -18.16 6.47 -6.48
C ASP A 22 -19.08 5.24 -6.58
N GLN A 23 -18.55 4.11 -7.08
CA GLN A 23 -19.30 2.85 -7.12
C GLN A 23 -19.61 2.35 -5.71
N MET A 24 -18.65 2.43 -4.78
CA MET A 24 -18.87 2.05 -3.38
C MET A 24 -19.94 2.94 -2.73
N ILE A 25 -19.90 4.25 -2.98
CA ILE A 25 -20.90 5.20 -2.47
C ILE A 25 -22.28 4.92 -3.08
N ALA A 26 -22.36 4.64 -4.39
CA ALA A 26 -23.61 4.32 -5.07
C ALA A 26 -24.27 3.04 -4.52
N LEU A 27 -23.48 2.09 -4.01
CA LEU A 27 -23.95 0.89 -3.31
C LEU A 27 -24.36 1.16 -1.84
N GLY A 28 -24.25 2.40 -1.37
CA GLY A 28 -24.57 2.81 0.00
C GLY A 28 -23.54 2.35 1.03
N TRP A 29 -22.29 2.09 0.63
CA TRP A 29 -21.27 1.61 1.53
C TRP A 29 -20.59 2.77 2.26
N GLY A 30 -20.64 2.77 3.59
CA GLY A 30 -19.77 3.62 4.41
C GLY A 30 -18.30 3.15 4.38
N PRO A 31 -17.34 4.00 4.78
CA PRO A 31 -15.96 3.60 5.00
C PRO A 31 -15.88 2.43 5.99
N CYS A 32 -15.05 1.45 5.69
CA CYS A 32 -14.82 0.27 6.51
C CYS A 32 -13.39 -0.22 6.21
N ARG A 33 -12.65 -0.62 7.24
CA ARG A 33 -11.30 -1.13 7.05
C ARG A 33 -11.30 -2.42 6.24
N VAL A 34 -10.30 -2.58 5.40
CA VAL A 34 -10.00 -3.84 4.71
C VAL A 34 -9.18 -4.70 5.65
N VAL A 35 -9.59 -5.95 5.86
CA VAL A 35 -8.92 -6.90 6.78
C VAL A 35 -8.19 -8.01 6.04
N GLU A 36 -8.46 -8.19 4.75
CA GLU A 36 -7.79 -9.18 3.91
C GLU A 36 -7.63 -8.66 2.48
N ALA A 37 -6.48 -8.92 1.88
CA ALA A 37 -6.24 -8.74 0.45
C ALA A 37 -5.95 -10.11 -0.16
N CYS A 38 -6.74 -10.48 -1.16
CA CYS A 38 -6.69 -11.75 -1.86
C CYS A 38 -6.27 -11.53 -3.31
N TRP A 39 -5.56 -12.50 -3.87
CA TRP A 39 -5.25 -12.53 -5.29
C TRP A 39 -4.96 -13.96 -5.75
N ARG A 40 -4.83 -14.14 -7.05
CA ARG A 40 -4.31 -15.35 -7.66
C ARG A 40 -2.91 -15.13 -8.21
N TRP A 41 -2.05 -16.11 -7.99
CA TRP A 41 -0.76 -16.24 -8.65
C TRP A 41 -0.70 -17.59 -9.33
N GLN A 42 -0.70 -17.59 -10.67
CA GLN A 42 -0.94 -18.81 -11.45
C GLN A 42 -2.28 -19.43 -11.05
N ASP A 43 -2.30 -20.69 -10.62
CA ASP A 43 -3.52 -21.39 -10.19
C ASP A 43 -3.77 -21.34 -8.68
N GLN A 44 -2.91 -20.67 -7.92
CA GLN A 44 -2.98 -20.64 -6.47
C GLN A 44 -3.65 -19.35 -5.96
N PRO A 45 -4.74 -19.46 -5.20
CA PRO A 45 -5.26 -18.33 -4.44
C PRO A 45 -4.34 -18.06 -3.24
N LEU A 46 -3.98 -16.80 -3.05
CA LEU A 46 -3.10 -16.30 -2.00
C LEU A 46 -3.78 -15.11 -1.29
N SER A 47 -3.48 -14.91 -0.01
CA SER A 47 -3.98 -13.75 0.71
C SER A 47 -3.06 -13.28 1.84
N VAL A 48 -3.26 -12.03 2.26
CA VAL A 48 -2.68 -11.47 3.48
C VAL A 48 -3.81 -10.92 4.35
N VAL A 49 -3.75 -11.19 5.66
CA VAL A 49 -4.84 -10.91 6.61
C VAL A 49 -4.32 -10.09 7.78
N ASN A 50 -4.93 -8.93 8.02
CA ASN A 50 -4.72 -8.12 9.22
C ASN A 50 -6.06 -7.65 9.79
N SER A 51 -6.46 -8.17 10.94
CA SER A 51 -7.69 -7.76 11.62
C SER A 51 -7.68 -6.29 12.06
N ARG A 52 -6.51 -5.67 12.20
CA ARG A 52 -6.37 -4.23 12.53
C ARG A 52 -6.57 -3.33 11.31
N GLY A 53 -6.54 -3.91 10.11
CA GLY A 53 -6.69 -3.21 8.85
C GLY A 53 -5.41 -3.22 8.02
N LEU A 54 -5.58 -3.19 6.70
CA LEU A 54 -4.50 -2.99 5.75
C LEU A 54 -5.01 -2.13 4.58
N LEU A 55 -4.09 -1.43 3.92
CA LEU A 55 -4.34 -0.84 2.61
C LEU A 55 -3.40 -1.51 1.61
N ALA A 56 -3.96 -2.03 0.53
CA ALA A 56 -3.19 -2.78 -0.46
C ALA A 56 -3.49 -2.28 -1.89
N ILE A 57 -2.44 -2.24 -2.71
CA ILE A 57 -2.51 -2.03 -4.15
C ILE A 57 -1.67 -3.08 -4.87
N VAL A 58 -2.05 -3.40 -6.11
CA VAL A 58 -1.17 -4.13 -7.03
C VAL A 58 -0.25 -3.12 -7.70
N VAL A 59 1.06 -3.35 -7.62
CA VAL A 59 2.05 -2.53 -8.32
C VAL A 59 1.86 -2.71 -9.84
N PRO A 60 2.07 -1.66 -10.68
CA PRO A 60 1.77 -1.76 -12.12
C PRO A 60 2.51 -2.87 -12.87
N ASP A 61 3.63 -3.38 -12.34
CA ASP A 61 4.35 -4.54 -12.88
C ASP A 61 3.57 -5.86 -12.79
N ARG A 62 2.48 -5.92 -12.02
CA ARG A 62 1.64 -7.11 -11.76
C ARG A 62 2.43 -8.29 -11.16
N GLN A 63 3.57 -8.00 -10.54
CA GLN A 63 4.42 -8.98 -9.85
C GLN A 63 4.55 -8.69 -8.37
N HIS A 64 4.22 -7.48 -7.93
CA HIS A 64 4.30 -7.09 -6.53
C HIS A 64 2.99 -6.48 -6.02
N LEU A 65 2.80 -6.58 -4.71
CA LEU A 65 1.81 -5.81 -3.96
C LEU A 65 2.54 -4.83 -3.06
N ALA A 66 2.01 -3.62 -2.93
CA ALA A 66 2.39 -2.70 -1.86
C ALA A 66 1.30 -2.72 -0.79
N ILE A 67 1.67 -3.00 0.45
CA ILE A 67 0.76 -3.19 1.58
C ILE A 67 1.17 -2.29 2.73
N LEU A 68 0.31 -1.34 3.08
CA LEU A 68 0.36 -0.63 4.35
C LEU A 68 -0.36 -1.47 5.39
N TRP A 69 0.40 -1.92 6.39
CA TRP A 69 -0.05 -2.83 7.42
C TRP A 69 -0.26 -2.07 8.73
N ASN A 70 -1.49 -2.00 9.23
CA ASN A 70 -1.76 -1.33 10.51
C ASN A 70 -1.13 -2.11 11.67
N ASP A 71 -0.32 -1.43 12.46
CA ASP A 71 0.41 -2.00 13.58
C ASP A 71 -0.43 -2.00 14.87
N ASP A 72 -1.39 -1.07 14.99
CA ASP A 72 -2.29 -0.93 16.15
C ASP A 72 -3.75 -0.67 15.75
N ASP A 73 -4.62 -0.57 16.76
CA ASP A 73 -6.06 -0.37 16.57
C ASP A 73 -6.44 1.09 16.22
N SER A 74 -5.47 2.02 16.21
CA SER A 74 -5.72 3.42 15.84
C SER A 74 -5.94 3.58 14.34
N GLY A 75 -5.39 2.65 13.54
CA GLY A 75 -5.36 2.75 12.09
C GLY A 75 -4.42 3.85 11.56
N VAL A 76 -3.58 4.44 12.43
CA VAL A 76 -2.59 5.46 12.06
C VAL A 76 -1.20 4.84 11.98
N ALA A 77 -0.75 4.13 13.01
CA ALA A 77 0.55 3.48 12.98
C ALA A 77 0.53 2.32 11.97
N ALA A 78 1.35 2.42 10.94
CA ALA A 78 1.43 1.40 9.90
C ALA A 78 2.85 1.23 9.36
N THR A 79 3.17 0.00 8.99
CA THR A 79 4.41 -0.38 8.33
C THR A 79 4.15 -0.71 6.86
N LEU A 80 4.94 -0.14 5.94
CA LEU A 80 4.85 -0.42 4.52
C LEU A 80 5.69 -1.66 4.16
N TYR A 81 5.07 -2.60 3.46
CA TYR A 81 5.70 -3.77 2.89
C TYR A 81 5.51 -3.82 1.38
N VAL A 82 6.54 -4.28 0.67
CA VAL A 82 6.42 -4.82 -0.68
C VAL A 82 6.38 -6.33 -0.58
N VAL A 83 5.38 -6.96 -1.17
CA VAL A 83 5.18 -8.43 -1.14
C VAL A 83 5.23 -8.97 -2.56
N SER A 84 5.99 -10.04 -2.77
CA SER A 84 6.05 -10.72 -4.07
C SER A 84 4.70 -11.37 -4.39
N GLY A 85 4.37 -11.44 -5.69
CA GLY A 85 3.10 -11.98 -6.15
C GLY A 85 2.91 -13.46 -5.81
N ASP A 86 3.97 -14.22 -5.60
CA ASP A 86 3.91 -15.61 -5.10
C ASP A 86 3.87 -15.73 -3.57
N ARG A 87 3.88 -14.58 -2.87
CA ARG A 87 3.90 -14.44 -1.41
C ARG A 87 5.12 -15.07 -0.71
N GLN A 88 6.18 -15.40 -1.44
CA GLN A 88 7.39 -16.00 -0.85
C GLN A 88 8.33 -14.96 -0.23
N GLN A 89 8.24 -13.71 -0.66
CA GLN A 89 9.10 -12.63 -0.21
C GLN A 89 8.29 -11.43 0.27
N GLN A 90 8.80 -10.80 1.32
CA GLN A 90 8.31 -9.52 1.80
C GLN A 90 9.51 -8.64 2.17
N ILE A 91 9.45 -7.37 1.79
CA ILE A 91 10.47 -6.37 2.07
C ILE A 91 9.79 -5.25 2.86
N ARG A 92 10.28 -5.00 4.09
CA ARG A 92 9.88 -3.83 4.87
C ARG A 92 10.54 -2.60 4.29
N ILE A 93 9.75 -1.59 3.93
CA ILE A 93 10.28 -0.30 3.49
C ILE A 93 10.63 0.56 4.72
N ALA A 94 11.79 1.21 4.67
CA ALA A 94 12.25 2.06 5.76
C ALA A 94 11.36 3.30 5.91
N ASP A 95 10.98 3.60 7.14
CA ASP A 95 10.13 4.72 7.59
C ASP A 95 10.94 5.79 8.34
N GLN A 96 12.26 5.63 8.39
CA GLN A 96 13.22 6.66 8.76
C GLN A 96 13.96 7.11 7.49
N LEU A 97 13.59 8.28 6.99
CA LEU A 97 14.01 8.76 5.67
C LEU A 97 15.05 9.87 5.79
N LEU A 98 16.03 9.89 4.90
CA LEU A 98 16.97 11.00 4.79
C LEU A 98 16.30 12.17 4.05
N ILE A 99 15.87 13.20 4.79
CA ILE A 99 15.22 14.39 4.25
C ILE A 99 16.07 15.60 4.61
N ASN A 100 16.54 16.35 3.60
CA ASN A 100 17.43 17.50 3.78
C ASN A 100 18.69 17.19 4.63
N GLY A 101 19.24 15.97 4.48
CA GLY A 101 20.44 15.53 5.20
C GLY A 101 20.20 15.09 6.65
N GLN A 102 18.95 15.04 7.12
CA GLN A 102 18.59 14.55 8.44
C GLN A 102 17.76 13.28 8.33
N LEU A 103 18.01 12.33 9.24
CA LEU A 103 17.20 11.12 9.35
C LEU A 103 15.91 11.47 10.10
N GLU A 104 14.79 11.37 9.40
CA GLU A 104 13.48 11.80 9.87
C GLU A 104 12.54 10.59 9.94
N ALA A 105 12.00 10.34 11.13
CA ALA A 105 10.96 9.32 11.31
C ALA A 105 9.61 9.83 10.78
N GLY A 106 8.78 8.90 10.34
CA GLY A 106 7.41 9.19 9.93
C GLY A 106 6.62 7.92 9.68
N VAL A 107 5.44 8.11 9.10
CA VAL A 107 4.49 7.03 8.86
C VAL A 107 3.99 7.13 7.43
N TYR A 108 3.93 5.99 6.75
CA TYR A 108 3.30 5.91 5.44
C TYR A 108 1.78 5.87 5.60
N SER A 109 1.06 6.64 4.79
CA SER A 109 -0.34 6.97 5.06
C SER A 109 -1.30 6.47 3.97
N TRP A 110 -1.00 6.69 2.69
CA TRP A 110 -1.83 6.20 1.58
C TRP A 110 -1.02 6.07 0.29
N PHE A 111 -1.62 5.49 -0.75
CA PHE A 111 -1.01 5.35 -2.07
C PHE A 111 -1.59 6.34 -3.06
N GLU A 112 -0.74 6.82 -3.96
CA GLU A 112 -1.11 7.66 -5.10
C GLU A 112 -0.56 7.05 -6.39
N GLN A 113 -1.18 7.38 -7.52
CA GLN A 113 -0.69 6.94 -8.82
C GLN A 113 -0.14 8.14 -9.61
N PHE A 114 1.13 8.05 -9.97
CA PHE A 114 1.79 8.99 -10.88
C PHE A 114 2.36 8.24 -12.08
N ALA A 115 2.55 8.95 -13.19
CA ALA A 115 3.27 8.39 -14.33
C ALA A 115 4.75 8.18 -13.95
N HIS A 116 5.26 6.98 -14.25
CA HIS A 116 6.63 6.57 -14.03
C HIS A 116 7.17 5.87 -15.27
N ASP A 117 8.49 5.93 -15.48
CA ASP A 117 9.14 5.28 -16.62
C ASP A 117 9.22 3.74 -16.45
N SER A 118 9.15 3.24 -15.21
CA SER A 118 9.14 1.82 -14.87
C SER A 118 7.80 1.41 -14.23
N PRO A 119 7.21 0.26 -14.64
CA PRO A 119 6.01 -0.26 -14.01
C PRO A 119 6.24 -0.83 -12.60
N SER A 120 7.49 -1.06 -12.20
CA SER A 120 7.82 -1.54 -10.83
C SER A 120 7.72 -0.43 -9.78
N ILE A 121 7.63 0.84 -10.20
CA ILE A 121 7.59 1.97 -9.28
C ILE A 121 6.16 2.25 -8.86
N PHE A 122 5.95 2.35 -7.55
CA PHE A 122 4.72 2.86 -6.95
C PHE A 122 5.03 4.03 -6.01
N THR A 123 3.99 4.76 -5.65
CA THR A 123 4.11 5.95 -4.81
C THR A 123 3.31 5.78 -3.53
N CYS A 124 3.96 6.04 -2.40
CA CYS A 124 3.32 6.09 -1.10
C CYS A 124 3.56 7.45 -0.45
N MET A 125 2.52 7.99 0.17
CA MET A 125 2.56 9.27 0.85
C MET A 125 3.04 9.06 2.28
N PHE A 126 4.04 9.85 2.70
CA PHE A 126 4.70 9.75 3.98
C PHE A 126 4.47 11.02 4.80
N SER A 127 3.93 10.86 6.01
CA SER A 127 3.81 11.95 6.99
C SER A 127 5.01 11.97 7.92
N ARG A 128 5.79 13.04 7.89
CA ARG A 128 6.93 13.20 8.80
C ARG A 128 6.45 13.42 10.23
N GLN A 129 6.96 12.65 11.18
CA GLN A 129 6.44 12.59 12.54
C GLN A 129 6.46 13.94 13.28
N ARG A 130 7.55 14.71 13.14
CA ARG A 130 7.77 15.92 13.96
C ARG A 130 6.84 17.10 13.65
N ASP A 131 6.36 17.21 12.42
CA ASP A 131 5.56 18.36 11.97
C ASP A 131 4.42 17.99 11.01
N GLN A 132 4.21 16.70 10.75
CA GLN A 132 3.18 16.17 9.86
C GLN A 132 3.29 16.69 8.42
N ALA A 133 4.49 17.16 8.02
CA ALA A 133 4.74 17.54 6.64
C ALA A 133 4.65 16.29 5.74
N MET A 134 3.94 16.42 4.62
CA MET A 134 3.72 15.33 3.68
C MET A 134 4.84 15.25 2.66
N PHE A 135 5.25 14.03 2.35
CA PHE A 135 6.23 13.72 1.33
C PHE A 135 5.68 12.66 0.39
N ARG A 136 5.91 12.86 -0.90
CA ARG A 136 5.77 11.84 -1.91
C ARG A 136 7.01 10.95 -1.86
N VAL A 137 6.83 9.65 -1.68
CA VAL A 137 7.92 8.67 -1.69
C VAL A 137 7.68 7.67 -2.82
N ASP A 138 8.57 7.69 -3.81
CA ASP A 138 8.54 6.75 -4.93
C ASP A 138 9.46 5.58 -4.60
N ILE A 139 8.96 4.36 -4.78
CA ILE A 139 9.62 3.12 -4.34
C ILE A 139 9.62 2.13 -5.50
N ASP A 140 10.77 1.51 -5.79
CA ASP A 140 10.87 0.42 -6.76
C ASP A 140 10.54 -0.90 -6.07
N ALA A 141 9.42 -1.51 -6.43
CA ALA A 141 8.97 -2.78 -5.83
C ALA A 141 9.90 -3.95 -6.15
N SER A 142 10.66 -3.90 -7.25
CA SER A 142 11.55 -4.99 -7.66
C SER A 142 12.79 -5.12 -6.77
N THR A 143 13.19 -4.04 -6.12
CA THR A 143 14.36 -4.02 -5.21
C THR A 143 14.01 -3.67 -3.77
N GLY A 144 12.87 -2.99 -3.55
CA GLY A 144 12.49 -2.40 -2.28
C GLY A 144 13.19 -1.07 -2.00
N ASP A 145 13.93 -0.51 -2.96
CA ASP A 145 14.66 0.73 -2.79
C ASP A 145 13.74 1.94 -2.95
N ILE A 146 14.04 2.98 -2.15
CA ILE A 146 13.40 4.29 -2.30
C ILE A 146 14.09 5.03 -3.44
N VAL A 147 13.33 5.33 -4.48
CA VAL A 147 13.81 6.03 -5.68
C VAL A 147 13.89 7.54 -5.46
N SER A 148 12.86 8.11 -4.83
CA SER A 148 12.86 9.55 -4.54
C SER A 148 11.96 9.91 -3.35
N VAL A 149 12.30 11.03 -2.69
CA VAL A 149 11.50 11.65 -1.62
C VAL A 149 11.34 13.13 -1.94
N GLN A 150 10.10 13.59 -2.12
CA GLN A 150 9.78 14.95 -2.53
C GLN A 150 8.73 15.56 -1.61
N HIS A 151 8.89 16.82 -1.23
CA HIS A 151 7.86 17.50 -0.42
C HIS A 151 6.55 17.58 -1.20
N SER A 152 5.44 17.21 -0.55
CA SER A 152 4.09 17.29 -1.09
C SER A 152 3.26 18.32 -0.31
N ARG A 153 2.27 18.93 -0.96
CA ARG A 153 1.43 20.00 -0.38
C ARG A 153 -0.04 19.68 -0.58
#